data_AF-A0AAV2SMW8-F1
#
_entry.id   AF-A0AAV2SMW8-F1
#
_cell.length_a   1.000
_cell.length_b   1.000
_cell.length_c   1.000
_cell.angle_alpha   90.00
_cell.angle_beta   90.00
_cell.angle_gamma   90.00
#
_symmetry.space_group_name_H-M   'P 1'
#
loop_
_entity.id
_entity.type
_entity.pdbx_description
1 polymer ?
#
loop_
_entity_poly.entity_id
_entity_poly.type
_entity_poly.pdbx_seq_one_letter_code
_entity_poly.pdbx_strand_id
1 'polypeptide(L)'
;DSLIPLGIPVGSLGVPAVMGVWGRRPALLVSCFCMILSWMGVAFSPSTAGLLIARFVSGIANGGFSCVCNAYAVEVSDVSVRGVMATMPSVGVIAGQVVTAGLGYGFRYYTVALINCFLPLLLALITVIWLPETPSFLIIKDRDNKARSVLERLRGPTADLDEEIAECRRLNMATRGSSWRNLLHPHILKQVAVVNAIFIIQIFS
;
A
#
# COMPACT_ATOMS: atom_id res chain seq x y z
N ASP A 1 20.93 5.22 0.43
CA ASP A 1 19.54 5.19 -0.06
C ASP A 1 19.32 5.61 -1.52
N SER A 2 20.37 5.68 -2.34
CA SER A 2 20.33 6.44 -3.61
C SER A 2 19.41 5.90 -4.72
N LEU A 3 18.96 4.64 -4.65
CA LEU A 3 18.09 4.03 -5.69
C LEU A 3 16.66 3.73 -5.23
N ILE A 4 16.36 3.88 -3.94
CA ILE A 4 15.00 3.69 -3.42
C ILE A 4 14.00 4.63 -4.12
N PRO A 5 14.30 5.94 -4.29
CA PRO A 5 13.37 6.88 -4.94
C PRO A 5 13.03 6.51 -6.39
N LEU A 6 13.95 5.87 -7.11
CA LEU A 6 13.71 5.44 -8.49
C LEU A 6 12.82 4.21 -8.59
N GLY A 7 12.84 3.34 -7.57
CA GLY A 7 11.97 2.16 -7.52
C GLY A 7 10.53 2.48 -7.13
N ILE A 8 10.30 3.53 -6.33
CA ILE A 8 8.97 3.88 -5.79
C ILE A 8 7.92 4.08 -6.89
N PRO A 9 8.14 4.92 -7.94
CA PRO A 9 7.14 5.13 -8.99
C PRO A 9 6.74 3.84 -9.69
N VAL A 10 7.69 2.93 -9.91
CA VAL A 10 7.45 1.63 -10.55
C VAL A 10 6.51 0.78 -9.70
N GLY A 11 6.75 0.73 -8.38
CA GLY A 11 5.86 0.04 -7.44
C GLY A 11 4.49 0.69 -7.33
N SER A 12 4.45 2.02 -7.20
CA SER A 12 3.21 2.79 -7.04
C SER A 12 2.30 2.74 -8.26
N LEU A 13 2.85 2.54 -9.46
CA LEU A 13 2.07 2.34 -10.68
C LEU A 13 1.76 0.86 -10.95
N GLY A 14 2.69 -0.05 -10.67
CA GLY A 14 2.48 -1.47 -10.97
C GLY A 14 1.49 -2.16 -10.03
N VAL A 15 1.59 -1.92 -8.72
CA VAL A 15 0.82 -2.65 -7.71
C VAL A 15 -0.69 -2.34 -7.73
N PRO A 16 -1.17 -1.13 -8.08
CA PRO A 16 -2.61 -0.91 -8.27
C PRO A 16 -3.26 -1.79 -9.33
N ALA A 17 -2.54 -2.18 -10.38
CA ALA A 17 -3.07 -3.16 -11.34
C ALA A 17 -3.30 -4.53 -10.67
N VAL A 18 -2.37 -4.96 -9.82
CA VAL A 18 -2.49 -6.19 -9.03
C VAL A 18 -3.68 -6.10 -8.06
N MET A 19 -3.86 -4.95 -7.37
CA MET A 19 -5.00 -4.72 -6.48
C MET A 19 -6.35 -4.84 -7.18
N GLY A 20 -6.45 -4.37 -8.42
CA GLY A 20 -7.67 -4.45 -9.22
C GLY A 20 -8.07 -5.89 -9.56
N VAL A 21 -7.10 -6.78 -9.76
CA VAL A 21 -7.35 -8.17 -10.17
C VAL A 21 -7.51 -9.09 -8.96
N TRP A 22 -6.57 -9.04 -8.02
CA TRP A 22 -6.45 -9.99 -6.90
C TRP A 22 -6.97 -9.46 -5.56
N GLY A 23 -7.13 -8.14 -5.41
CA GLY A 23 -7.53 -7.52 -4.15
C GLY A 23 -6.36 -6.94 -3.37
N ARG A 24 -6.67 -6.32 -2.24
CA ARG A 24 -5.69 -5.54 -1.45
C ARG A 24 -4.87 -6.50 -0.59
N ARG A 25 -5.49 -7.54 -0.03
CA ARG A 25 -4.78 -8.50 0.83
C ARG A 25 -3.69 -9.27 0.07
N PRO A 26 -3.92 -9.86 -1.12
CA PRO A 26 -2.84 -10.50 -1.89
C PRO A 26 -1.77 -9.51 -2.33
N ALA A 27 -2.15 -8.28 -2.69
CA ALA A 27 -1.20 -7.24 -3.06
C ALA A 27 -0.27 -6.88 -1.89
N LEU A 28 -0.79 -6.76 -0.65
CA LEU A 28 0.04 -6.59 0.56
C LEU A 28 1.03 -7.72 0.73
N LEU A 29 0.61 -8.98 0.56
CA LEU A 29 1.48 -10.14 0.72
C LEU A 29 2.61 -10.17 -0.32
N VAL A 30 2.31 -9.83 -1.58
CA VAL A 30 3.31 -9.69 -2.64
C VAL A 30 4.31 -8.59 -2.29
N SER A 31 3.82 -7.44 -1.80
CA SER A 31 4.69 -6.35 -1.35
C SER A 31 5.58 -6.77 -0.18
N CYS A 32 5.04 -7.44 0.84
CA CYS A 32 5.82 -7.97 1.96
C CYS A 32 6.90 -8.95 1.49
N PHE A 33 6.57 -9.85 0.57
CA PHE A 33 7.53 -10.78 -0.02
C PHE A 33 8.67 -10.05 -0.74
N CYS A 34 8.36 -9.05 -1.55
CA CYS A 34 9.38 -8.20 -2.20
C CYS A 34 10.25 -7.44 -1.19
N MET A 35 9.68 -6.99 -0.07
CA MET A 35 10.45 -6.35 1.01
C MET A 35 11.42 -7.34 1.68
N ILE A 36 10.98 -8.57 1.95
CA ILE A 36 11.84 -9.63 2.51
C ILE A 36 13.01 -9.92 1.58
N LEU A 37 12.74 -10.16 0.29
CA LEU A 37 13.78 -10.42 -0.71
C LEU A 37 14.78 -9.26 -0.80
N SER A 38 14.28 -8.03 -0.73
CA SER A 38 15.12 -6.85 -0.74
C SER A 38 16.04 -6.78 0.48
N TRP A 39 15.51 -6.96 1.69
CA TRP A 39 16.32 -6.94 2.91
C TRP A 39 17.31 -8.11 3.00
N MET A 40 16.94 -9.29 2.50
CA MET A 40 17.87 -10.41 2.34
C MET A 40 18.99 -10.07 1.36
N GLY A 41 18.67 -9.49 0.20
CA GLY A 41 19.67 -9.03 -0.76
C GLY A 41 20.64 -8.02 -0.12
N VAL A 42 20.17 -7.22 0.82
CA VAL A 42 21.00 -6.21 1.50
C VAL A 42 21.88 -6.83 2.57
N ALA A 43 21.35 -7.79 3.32
CA ALA A 43 22.10 -8.51 4.34
C ALA A 43 23.24 -9.33 3.73
N PHE A 44 23.01 -9.94 2.55
CA PHE A 44 23.94 -10.89 1.95
C PHE A 44 24.71 -10.37 0.74
N SER A 45 24.48 -9.13 0.26
CA SER A 45 25.17 -8.64 -0.95
C SER A 45 26.66 -8.43 -0.71
N PRO A 46 27.55 -9.13 -1.44
CA PRO A 46 28.99 -8.94 -1.34
C PRO A 46 29.51 -7.80 -2.24
N SER A 47 28.67 -7.27 -3.14
CA SER A 47 29.05 -6.24 -4.11
C SER A 47 28.17 -4.99 -4.01
N THR A 48 28.74 -3.85 -4.41
CA THR A 48 28.00 -2.58 -4.51
C THR A 48 26.84 -2.68 -5.49
N ALA A 49 27.04 -3.38 -6.63
CA ALA A 49 25.99 -3.57 -7.62
C ALA A 49 24.80 -4.38 -7.06
N GLY A 50 25.06 -5.47 -6.33
CA GLY A 50 24.01 -6.25 -5.67
C GLY A 50 23.24 -5.44 -4.63
N LEU A 51 23.93 -4.58 -3.88
CA LEU A 51 23.30 -3.69 -2.91
C LEU A 51 22.40 -2.66 -3.60
N LEU A 52 22.85 -2.09 -4.72
CA LEU A 52 22.09 -1.13 -5.52
C LEU A 52 20.81 -1.77 -6.09
N ILE A 53 20.90 -2.98 -6.64
CA ILE A 53 19.72 -3.73 -7.11
C ILE A 53 18.75 -3.97 -5.96
N ALA A 54 19.25 -4.43 -4.81
CA ALA A 54 18.40 -4.69 -3.66
C ALA A 54 17.69 -3.43 -3.16
N ARG A 55 18.36 -2.26 -3.19
CA ARG A 55 17.77 -0.94 -2.88
C ARG A 55 16.70 -0.50 -3.87
N PHE A 56 16.92 -0.74 -5.17
CA PHE A 56 15.91 -0.47 -6.18
C PHE A 56 14.65 -1.33 -5.96
N VAL A 57 14.83 -2.62 -5.66
CA VAL A 57 13.74 -3.53 -5.27
C VAL A 57 13.06 -3.08 -3.98
N SER A 58 13.80 -2.55 -2.99
CA SER A 58 13.20 -1.93 -1.79
C SER A 58 12.24 -0.81 -2.19
N GLY A 59 12.63 0.03 -3.15
CA GLY A 59 11.81 1.12 -3.67
C GLY A 59 10.50 0.64 -4.28
N ILE A 60 10.57 -0.38 -5.16
CA ILE A 60 9.37 -0.98 -5.77
C ILE A 60 8.43 -1.53 -4.69
N ALA A 61 8.99 -2.29 -3.74
CA ALA A 61 8.21 -2.90 -2.69
C ALA A 61 7.54 -1.82 -1.80
N ASN A 62 8.27 -0.77 -1.45
CA ASN A 62 7.79 0.32 -0.60
C ASN A 62 6.71 1.17 -1.28
N GLY A 63 6.91 1.52 -2.56
CA GLY A 63 5.92 2.27 -3.35
C GLY A 63 4.62 1.49 -3.50
N GLY A 64 4.72 0.19 -3.82
CA GLY A 64 3.57 -0.70 -3.89
C GLY A 64 2.84 -0.86 -2.56
N PHE A 65 3.58 -1.17 -1.49
CA PHE A 65 3.02 -1.35 -0.15
C PHE A 65 2.25 -0.11 0.32
N SER A 66 2.85 1.07 0.14
CA SER A 66 2.24 2.35 0.51
C SER A 66 0.93 2.58 -0.23
N CYS A 67 0.87 2.30 -1.54
CA CYS A 67 -0.38 2.42 -2.31
C CYS A 67 -1.47 1.49 -1.78
N VAL A 68 -1.13 0.23 -1.45
CA VAL A 68 -2.10 -0.74 -0.97
C VAL A 68 -2.60 -0.36 0.43
N CYS A 69 -1.72 0.07 1.34
CA CYS A 69 -2.11 0.50 2.68
C CYS A 69 -3.06 1.71 2.65
N ASN A 70 -2.77 2.71 1.80
CA ASN A 70 -3.64 3.88 1.65
C ASN A 70 -5.01 3.50 1.08
N ALA A 71 -5.04 2.68 0.03
CA ALA A 71 -6.30 2.21 -0.56
C ALA A 71 -7.12 1.39 0.46
N TYR A 72 -6.47 0.47 1.18
CA TYR A 72 -7.11 -0.35 2.20
C TYR A 72 -7.68 0.51 3.34
N ALA A 73 -6.90 1.48 3.84
CA ALA A 73 -7.35 2.36 4.92
C ALA A 73 -8.61 3.14 4.54
N VAL A 74 -8.65 3.70 3.32
CA VAL A 74 -9.81 4.44 2.82
C VAL A 74 -11.02 3.53 2.61
N GLU A 75 -10.83 2.35 2.01
CA GLU A 75 -11.92 1.41 1.70
C GLU A 75 -12.58 0.79 2.93
N VAL A 76 -11.83 0.63 4.02
CA VAL A 76 -12.34 0.07 5.28
C VAL A 76 -12.95 1.16 6.17
N SER A 77 -12.47 2.39 6.05
CA SER A 77 -12.94 3.51 6.88
C SER A 77 -14.35 3.99 6.53
N ASP A 78 -15.03 4.52 7.55
CA ASP A 78 -16.28 5.25 7.40
C ASP A 78 -16.04 6.56 6.65
N VAL A 79 -17.04 7.00 5.86
CA VAL A 79 -16.98 8.23 5.04
C VAL A 79 -16.56 9.45 5.88
N SER A 80 -17.02 9.55 7.12
CA SER A 80 -16.72 10.65 8.04
C SER A 80 -15.23 10.80 8.39
N VAL A 81 -14.47 9.70 8.41
CA VAL A 81 -13.06 9.67 8.84
C VAL A 81 -12.09 9.31 7.71
N ARG A 82 -12.59 9.11 6.48
CA ARG A 82 -11.78 8.74 5.30
C ARG A 82 -10.57 9.63 5.09
N GLY A 83 -10.72 10.95 5.27
CA GLY A 83 -9.61 11.89 5.09
C GLY A 83 -8.46 11.67 6.08
N VAL A 84 -8.77 11.40 7.35
CA VAL A 84 -7.76 11.10 8.37
C VAL A 84 -7.14 9.73 8.12
N MET A 85 -7.97 8.72 7.85
CA MET A 85 -7.51 7.35 7.58
C MET A 85 -6.62 7.25 6.35
N ALA A 86 -6.84 8.11 5.34
CA ALA A 86 -5.97 8.20 4.16
C ALA A 86 -4.55 8.69 4.47
N THR A 87 -4.32 9.34 5.61
CA THR A 87 -2.99 9.89 5.98
C THR A 87 -2.29 9.09 7.07
N MET A 88 -3.01 8.29 7.84
CA MET A 88 -2.46 7.45 8.91
C MET A 88 -1.33 6.50 8.47
N PRO A 89 -1.36 5.87 7.28
CA PRO A 89 -0.24 5.03 6.83
C PRO A 89 1.10 5.77 6.79
N SER A 90 1.10 7.06 6.43
CA SER A 90 2.30 7.89 6.38
C SER A 90 2.94 8.09 7.76
N VAL A 91 2.12 8.20 8.82
CA VAL A 91 2.62 8.27 10.20
C VAL A 91 3.37 6.99 10.57
N GLY A 92 2.82 5.83 10.19
CA GLY A 92 3.46 4.53 10.40
C GLY A 92 4.81 4.41 9.66
N VAL A 93 4.89 4.91 8.42
CA VAL A 93 6.15 4.95 7.65
C VAL A 93 7.20 5.80 8.36
N ILE A 94 6.85 7.01 8.77
CA ILE A 94 7.78 7.93 9.45
C ILE A 94 8.25 7.32 10.78
N ALA A 95 7.34 6.77 11.59
CA ALA A 95 7.69 6.10 12.83
C ALA A 95 8.66 4.91 12.59
N GLY A 96 8.41 4.10 11.57
CA GLY A 96 9.30 2.99 11.19
C GLY A 96 10.68 3.45 10.73
N GLN A 97 10.77 4.56 9.98
CA GLN A 97 12.04 5.16 9.58
C GLN A 97 12.83 5.65 10.78
N VAL A 98 12.19 6.30 11.76
CA VAL A 98 12.83 6.75 13.00
C VAL A 98 13.39 5.56 13.79
N VAL A 99 12.62 4.49 13.94
CA VAL A 99 13.08 3.25 14.61
C VAL A 99 14.28 2.65 13.86
N THR A 100 14.22 2.56 12.54
CA THR A 100 15.29 2.01 11.71
C THR A 100 16.56 2.85 11.80
N ALA A 101 16.44 4.17 11.78
CA ALA A 101 17.55 5.09 11.95
C ALA A 101 18.19 4.94 13.34
N GLY A 102 17.38 4.85 14.40
CA GLY A 102 17.84 4.60 15.77
C GLY A 102 18.62 3.29 15.89
N LEU A 103 18.12 2.21 15.30
CA LEU A 103 18.83 0.93 15.24
C LEU A 103 20.16 1.04 14.49
N GLY A 104 20.23 1.89 13.45
CA GLY A 104 21.45 2.18 12.69
C GLY A 104 22.57 2.82 13.50
N TYR A 105 22.25 3.58 14.56
CA TYR A 105 23.25 4.15 15.46
C TYR A 105 23.81 3.13 16.46
N GLY A 106 22.98 2.17 16.90
CA GLY A 106 23.35 1.21 17.95
C GLY A 106 23.90 -0.12 17.44
N PHE A 107 23.60 -0.53 16.22
CA PHE A 107 23.91 -1.86 15.70
C PHE A 107 24.67 -1.81 14.37
N ARG A 108 25.42 -2.89 14.09
CA ARG A 108 26.08 -3.07 12.78
C ARG A 108 25.03 -3.22 11.67
N TYR A 109 25.36 -2.74 10.48
CA TYR A 109 24.45 -2.71 9.32
C TYR A 109 23.75 -4.05 9.03
N TYR A 110 24.47 -5.18 9.17
CA TYR A 110 23.93 -6.52 8.94
C TYR A 110 22.83 -6.89 9.94
N THR A 111 22.98 -6.50 11.21
CA THR A 111 21.98 -6.77 12.26
C THR A 111 20.72 -5.97 12.00
N VAL A 112 20.87 -4.71 11.61
CA VAL A 112 19.75 -3.84 11.24
C VAL A 112 19.01 -4.40 10.02
N ALA A 113 19.72 -4.89 9.02
CA ALA A 113 19.12 -5.51 7.84
C ALA A 113 18.32 -6.78 8.18
N LEU A 114 18.83 -7.64 9.06
CA LEU A 114 18.11 -8.82 9.53
C LEU A 114 16.85 -8.47 10.34
N ILE A 115 16.95 -7.50 11.25
CA ILE A 115 15.78 -7.00 12.02
C ILE A 115 14.72 -6.49 11.06
N ASN A 116 15.11 -5.66 10.08
CA ASN A 116 14.20 -5.13 9.07
C ASN A 116 13.65 -6.19 8.11
N CYS A 117 14.31 -7.35 7.98
CA CYS A 117 13.77 -8.49 7.25
C CYS A 117 12.65 -9.20 8.04
N PHE A 118 12.75 -9.22 9.38
CA PHE A 118 11.78 -9.90 10.24
C PHE A 118 10.45 -9.13 10.34
N LEU A 119 10.48 -7.79 10.30
CA LEU A 119 9.27 -6.95 10.39
C LEU A 119 8.24 -7.22 9.28
N PRO A 120 8.61 -7.22 7.97
CA PRO A 120 7.69 -7.57 6.89
C PRO A 120 7.17 -9.01 6.97
N LEU A 121 7.95 -9.95 7.51
CA LEU A 121 7.51 -11.33 7.73
C LEU A 121 6.41 -11.40 8.79
N LEU A 122 6.57 -10.69 9.90
CA LEU A 122 5.54 -10.58 10.94
C LEU A 122 4.27 -9.92 10.37
N LEU A 123 4.43 -8.85 9.60
CA LEU A 123 3.33 -8.18 8.89
C LEU A 123 2.59 -9.10 7.92
N ALA A 124 3.32 -9.91 7.15
CA ALA A 124 2.72 -10.89 6.25
C ALA A 124 1.91 -11.94 7.03
N LEU A 125 2.45 -12.43 8.16
CA LEU A 125 1.74 -13.38 9.03
C LEU A 125 0.45 -12.78 9.60
N ILE A 126 0.51 -11.56 10.12
CA ILE A 126 -0.67 -10.83 10.60
C ILE A 126 -1.69 -10.66 9.47
N THR A 127 -1.23 -10.31 8.27
CA THR A 127 -2.07 -10.12 7.08
C THR A 127 -2.79 -11.42 6.68
N VAL A 128 -2.12 -12.56 6.76
CA VAL A 128 -2.72 -13.86 6.44
C VAL A 128 -3.76 -14.28 7.48
N ILE A 129 -3.50 -14.05 8.76
CA ILE A 129 -4.36 -14.58 9.82
C ILE A 129 -5.54 -13.64 10.12
N TRP A 130 -5.32 -12.32 10.16
CA TRP A 130 -6.30 -11.37 10.71
C TRP A 130 -6.93 -10.44 9.68
N LEU A 131 -6.22 -10.10 8.60
CA LEU A 131 -6.68 -9.05 7.70
C LEU A 131 -7.74 -9.58 6.72
N PRO A 132 -9.00 -9.11 6.77
CA PRO A 132 -9.98 -9.43 5.75
C PRO A 132 -9.65 -8.72 4.44
N GLU A 133 -10.30 -9.13 3.36
CA GLU A 133 -10.27 -8.37 2.12
C GLU A 133 -11.24 -7.20 2.20
N THR A 134 -11.02 -6.14 1.41
CA THR A 134 -11.87 -4.94 1.48
C THR A 134 -13.31 -5.22 1.03
N PRO A 135 -14.32 -4.61 1.69
CA PRO A 135 -15.73 -4.84 1.34
C PRO A 135 -16.01 -4.43 -0.10
N SER A 136 -15.45 -3.30 -0.55
CA SER A 136 -15.52 -2.82 -1.93
C SER A 136 -15.04 -3.86 -2.95
N PHE A 137 -13.91 -4.53 -2.68
CA PHE A 137 -13.41 -5.57 -3.58
C PHE A 137 -14.29 -6.82 -3.58
N LEU A 138 -14.80 -7.23 -2.41
CA LEU A 138 -15.70 -8.38 -2.30
C LEU A 138 -17.01 -8.15 -3.07
N ILE A 139 -17.56 -6.94 -3.06
CA ILE A 139 -18.75 -6.55 -3.83
C ILE A 139 -18.46 -6.61 -5.34
N ILE A 140 -17.29 -6.13 -5.78
CA ILE A 140 -16.88 -6.18 -7.21
C ILE A 140 -16.75 -7.63 -7.72
N LYS A 141 -16.41 -8.57 -6.82
CA LYS A 141 -16.29 -10.00 -7.12
C LYS A 141 -17.60 -10.78 -6.91
N ASP A 142 -18.72 -10.09 -6.73
CA ASP A 142 -20.04 -10.69 -6.49
C ASP A 142 -20.08 -11.61 -5.25
N ARG A 143 -19.29 -11.26 -4.21
CA ARG A 143 -19.19 -12.01 -2.94
C ARG A 143 -19.90 -11.27 -1.80
N ASP A 144 -21.17 -10.92 -2.01
CA ASP A 144 -21.95 -10.06 -1.12
C ASP A 144 -22.04 -10.60 0.32
N ASN A 145 -22.23 -11.91 0.51
CA ASN A 145 -22.28 -12.51 1.85
C ASN A 145 -21.00 -12.26 2.67
N LYS A 146 -19.83 -12.35 2.03
CA LYS A 146 -18.55 -12.05 2.69
C LYS A 146 -18.39 -10.56 2.91
N ALA A 147 -18.77 -9.73 1.94
CA ALA A 147 -18.74 -8.27 2.08
C ALA A 147 -19.59 -7.82 3.28
N ARG A 148 -20.81 -8.36 3.42
CA ARG A 148 -21.72 -8.08 4.54
C ARG A 148 -21.11 -8.47 5.88
N SER A 149 -20.51 -9.67 5.99
CA SER A 149 -19.82 -10.09 7.23
C SER A 149 -18.64 -9.20 7.63
N VAL A 150 -17.93 -8.64 6.64
CA VAL A 150 -16.82 -7.71 6.88
C VAL A 150 -17.37 -6.34 7.28
N LEU A 151 -18.38 -5.83 6.58
CA LEU A 151 -19.02 -4.54 6.91
C LEU A 151 -19.67 -4.58 8.29
N GLU A 152 -20.34 -5.66 8.67
CA GLU A 152 -20.94 -5.84 9.99
C GLU A 152 -19.90 -5.75 11.11
N ARG A 153 -18.70 -6.31 10.90
CA ARG A 153 -17.58 -6.19 11.84
C ARG A 153 -17.01 -4.77 11.90
N LEU A 154 -17.06 -4.01 10.80
CA LEU A 154 -16.48 -2.67 10.69
C LEU A 154 -17.41 -1.55 11.15
N ARG A 155 -18.72 -1.68 10.88
CA ARG A 155 -19.75 -0.67 11.18
C ARG A 155 -20.57 -0.99 12.43
N GLY A 156 -20.50 -2.25 12.89
CA GLY A 156 -21.32 -2.75 13.99
C GLY A 156 -22.70 -3.25 13.52
N PRO A 157 -23.45 -3.92 14.42
CA PRO A 157 -24.68 -4.65 14.08
C PRO A 157 -25.90 -3.76 13.77
N THR A 158 -25.82 -2.44 13.99
CA THR A 158 -26.94 -1.50 13.83
C THR A 158 -26.90 -0.70 12.53
N ALA A 159 -25.88 -0.89 11.69
CA ALA A 159 -25.73 -0.15 10.44
C ALA A 159 -26.59 -0.74 9.31
N ASP A 160 -27.17 0.11 8.47
CA ASP A 160 -27.84 -0.33 7.24
C ASP A 160 -26.79 -0.73 6.19
N LEU A 161 -26.47 -2.03 6.16
CA LEU A 161 -25.47 -2.59 5.28
C LEU A 161 -25.96 -2.68 3.83
N ASP A 162 -27.27 -2.79 3.62
CA ASP A 162 -27.83 -3.05 2.30
C ASP A 162 -27.79 -1.79 1.44
N GLU A 163 -28.00 -0.61 2.04
CA GLU A 163 -27.80 0.68 1.37
C GLU A 163 -26.31 0.93 1.02
N GLU A 164 -25.37 0.67 1.95
CA GLU A 164 -23.94 0.86 1.70
C GLU A 164 -23.42 -0.07 0.59
N ILE A 165 -23.89 -1.32 0.55
CA ILE A 165 -23.56 -2.28 -0.51
C ILE A 165 -24.13 -1.83 -1.86
N ALA A 166 -25.38 -1.37 -1.90
CA ALA A 166 -26.02 -0.89 -3.12
C ALA A 166 -25.29 0.34 -3.70
N GLU A 167 -24.91 1.30 -2.85
CA GLU A 167 -24.18 2.49 -3.28
C GLU A 167 -22.77 2.14 -3.77
N CYS A 168 -22.06 1.27 -3.05
CA CYS A 168 -20.76 0.76 -3.50
C CYS A 168 -20.87 0.08 -4.88
N ARG A 169 -21.93 -0.70 -5.12
CA ARG A 169 -22.16 -1.33 -6.42
C ARG A 169 -22.43 -0.30 -7.52
N ARG A 170 -23.23 0.73 -7.24
CA ARG A 170 -23.53 1.82 -8.18
C ARG A 170 -22.26 2.57 -8.59
N LEU A 171 -21.44 2.98 -7.61
CA LEU A 171 -20.17 3.67 -7.85
C LEU A 171 -19.19 2.80 -8.65
N ASN A 172 -19.12 1.50 -8.34
CA ASN A 172 -18.26 0.57 -9.07
C ASN A 172 -18.72 0.34 -10.51
N MET A 173 -20.02 0.28 -10.78
CA MET A 173 -20.53 0.20 -12.16
C MET A 173 -20.22 1.47 -12.96
N ALA A 174 -20.35 2.65 -12.34
CA ALA A 174 -19.98 3.92 -12.98
C ALA A 174 -18.48 4.03 -13.30
N THR A 175 -17.64 3.31 -12.55
CA THR A 175 -16.16 3.38 -12.66
C THR A 175 -15.55 2.15 -13.36
N ARG A 176 -16.36 1.18 -13.79
CA ARG A 176 -15.90 -0.12 -14.33
C ARG A 176 -15.19 0.08 -15.67
N GLY A 177 -13.90 -0.28 -15.73
CA GLY A 177 -13.13 -0.41 -16.97
C GLY A 177 -12.26 0.80 -17.37
N SER A 178 -12.27 1.88 -16.59
CA SER A 178 -11.72 3.16 -17.06
C SER A 178 -10.53 3.69 -16.26
N SER A 179 -10.12 3.03 -15.17
CA SER A 179 -9.16 3.60 -14.20
C SER A 179 -7.82 4.04 -14.83
N TRP A 180 -7.14 3.20 -15.63
CA TRP A 180 -5.87 3.57 -16.26
C TRP A 180 -6.01 4.49 -17.48
N ARG A 181 -7.08 4.32 -18.26
CA ARG A 181 -7.33 5.15 -19.46
C ARG A 181 -7.85 6.54 -19.10
N ASN A 182 -8.60 6.68 -18.02
CA ASN A 182 -9.08 7.96 -17.53
C ASN A 182 -7.97 8.80 -16.91
N LEU A 183 -6.94 8.19 -16.31
CA LEU A 183 -5.76 8.93 -15.86
C LEU A 183 -5.04 9.66 -16.99
N LEU A 184 -5.14 9.13 -18.23
CA LEU A 184 -4.60 9.78 -19.43
C LEU A 184 -5.51 10.89 -19.99
N HIS A 185 -6.70 11.08 -19.42
CA HIS A 185 -7.58 12.17 -19.84
C HIS A 185 -6.92 13.52 -19.50
N PRO A 186 -6.86 14.48 -20.44
CA PRO A 186 -6.08 15.71 -20.28
C PRO A 186 -6.40 16.50 -19.00
N HIS A 187 -7.67 16.48 -18.58
CA HIS A 187 -8.12 17.13 -17.34
C HIS A 187 -7.52 16.50 -16.08
N ILE A 188 -7.53 15.16 -15.98
CA ILE A 188 -7.00 14.43 -14.83
C ILE A 188 -5.48 14.50 -14.84
N LEU A 189 -4.85 14.39 -16.01
CA LEU A 189 -3.40 14.51 -16.14
C LEU A 189 -2.90 15.88 -15.69
N LYS A 190 -3.62 16.97 -16.00
CA LYS A 190 -3.30 18.31 -15.50
C LYS A 190 -3.36 18.37 -13.97
N GLN A 191 -4.38 17.80 -13.34
CA GLN A 191 -4.50 17.75 -11.89
C GLN A 191 -3.37 16.93 -11.25
N VAL A 192 -3.11 15.73 -11.79
CA VAL A 192 -2.01 14.87 -11.34
C VAL A 192 -0.66 15.57 -11.49
N ALA A 193 -0.42 16.26 -12.61
CA ALA A 193 0.81 17.01 -12.84
C ALA A 193 0.99 18.16 -11.84
N VAL A 194 -0.07 18.92 -11.55
CA VAL A 194 -0.04 20.00 -10.55
C VAL A 194 0.25 19.45 -9.16
N VAL A 195 -0.43 18.37 -8.76
CA VAL A 195 -0.20 17.73 -7.46
C VAL A 195 1.24 17.23 -7.34
N ASN A 196 1.77 16.53 -8.35
CA ASN A 196 3.16 16.09 -8.35
C ASN A 196 4.14 17.26 -8.32
N ALA A 197 3.86 18.36 -9.03
CA ALA A 197 4.70 19.56 -9.00
C ALA A 197 4.77 20.18 -7.60
N ILE A 198 3.63 20.24 -6.88
CA ILE A 198 3.59 20.72 -5.50
C ILE A 198 4.47 19.84 -4.59
N PHE A 199 4.37 18.51 -4.70
CA PHE A 199 5.20 17.59 -3.93
C PHE A 199 6.69 17.68 -4.29
N ILE A 200 7.04 17.93 -5.55
CA ILE A 200 8.42 18.17 -5.98
C ILE A 200 8.96 19.44 -5.33
N ILE A 201 8.17 20.53 -5.30
CA ILE A 201 8.58 21.79 -4.66
C ILE A 201 8.79 21.59 -3.16
N GLN A 202 7.94 20.80 -2.51
CA GLN A 202 8.05 20.49 -1.08
C GLN A 202 9.40 19.83 -0.72
N ILE A 203 10.02 19.06 -1.62
CA ILE A 203 11.34 18.44 -1.36
C ILE A 203 12.46 19.50 -1.19
N PHE A 204 12.30 20.69 -1.79
CA PHE A 204 13.28 21.77 -1.71
C PHE A 204 13.02 22.77 -0.58
N SER A 205 11.92 22.61 0.17
CA SER A 205 11.55 23.46 1.31
C SER A 205 12.05 22.86 2.62
#